data_AF-A0A0J1H8B4-F1
#
_entry.id   AF-A0A0J1H8B4-F1
#
_cell.length_a   1.000
_cell.length_b   1.000
_cell.length_c   1.000
_cell.angle_alpha   90.00
_cell.angle_beta   90.00
_cell.angle_gamma   90.00
#
_symmetry.space_group_name_H-M   'P 1'
#
loop_
_entity.id
_entity.type
_entity.pdbx_description
1 polymer ?
#
loop_
_entity_poly.entity_id
_entity_poly.type
_entity_poly.pdbx_seq_one_letter_code
_entity_poly.pdbx_strand_id
1 'polypeptide(L)' 'MAKHRKAKSSVKDTEIGHELRVNDTEFGRGTIRDNALKAVVTSQLFRSRVEKAKKGKGSFNRKAKHAGRESYPMAA' A
#
# COMPACT_ATOMS: atom_id res chain seq x y z
N MET A 1 52.97 -13.96 -39.82
CA MET A 1 52.85 -12.73 -39.01
C MET A 1 51.38 -12.50 -38.66
N ALA A 2 50.92 -13.02 -37.53
CA ALA A 2 49.52 -12.92 -37.10
C ALA A 2 49.27 -11.56 -36.41
N LYS A 3 48.30 -10.79 -36.90
CA LYS A 3 47.89 -9.52 -36.28
C LYS A 3 47.06 -9.84 -35.03
N HIS A 4 47.56 -9.47 -33.85
CA HIS A 4 46.79 -9.52 -32.61
C HIS A 4 45.62 -8.53 -32.67
N ARG A 5 44.38 -9.05 -32.67
CA ARG A 5 43.17 -8.26 -32.45
C ARG A 5 43.05 -7.99 -30.95
N LYS A 6 43.08 -6.72 -30.54
CA LYS A 6 42.65 -6.30 -29.20
C LYS A 6 41.16 -6.61 -29.06
N ALA A 7 40.81 -7.56 -28.19
CA ALA A 7 39.44 -7.72 -27.72
C ALA A 7 39.11 -6.52 -26.82
N LYS A 8 38.10 -5.73 -27.19
CA LYS A 8 37.43 -4.83 -26.24
C LYS A 8 36.65 -5.72 -25.28
N SER A 9 37.14 -5.92 -24.06
CA SER A 9 36.31 -6.45 -22.98
C SER A 9 35.36 -5.33 -22.56
N SER A 10 34.19 -5.24 -23.20
CA SER A 10 33.07 -4.50 -22.62
C SER A 10 32.69 -5.24 -21.34
N VAL A 11 33.13 -4.73 -20.20
CA VAL A 11 32.57 -5.09 -18.90
C VAL A 11 31.07 -4.91 -19.06
N LYS A 12 30.34 -6.03 -19.06
CA LYS A 12 28.90 -6.01 -19.00
C LYS A 12 28.58 -5.63 -17.56
N ASP A 13 28.30 -4.35 -17.35
CA ASP A 13 27.63 -3.92 -16.13
C ASP A 13 26.35 -4.73 -16.04
N THR A 14 26.40 -5.74 -15.16
CA THR A 14 25.26 -6.59 -14.88
C THR A 14 24.41 -5.76 -13.94
N GLU A 15 23.68 -4.80 -14.52
CA GLU A 15 22.65 -4.06 -13.83
C GLU A 15 21.58 -5.07 -13.46
N ILE A 16 21.67 -5.61 -12.25
CA ILE A 16 20.55 -6.25 -11.58
C ILE A 16 19.54 -5.14 -11.38
N GLY A 17 18.68 -4.99 -12.38
CA GLY A 17 17.53 -4.10 -12.35
C GLY A 17 16.60 -4.56 -11.25
N HIS A 18 16.87 -4.10 -10.04
CA HIS A 18 15.87 -4.12 -8.99
C HIS A 18 14.87 -3.04 -9.40
N GLU A 19 13.82 -3.43 -10.13
CA GLU A 19 12.65 -2.61 -10.36
C GLU A 19 12.10 -2.20 -8.99
N LEU A 20 12.59 -1.08 -8.47
CA LEU A 20 11.87 -0.34 -7.46
C LEU A 20 10.62 0.14 -8.19
N ARG A 21 9.57 -0.68 -8.13
CA ARG A 21 8.22 -0.21 -8.40
C ARG A 21 8.01 0.95 -7.44
N VAL A 22 8.24 2.16 -7.95
CA VAL A 22 7.67 3.36 -7.37
C VAL A 22 6.19 3.08 -7.49
N ASN A 23 5.59 2.62 -6.40
CA ASN A 23 4.15 2.64 -6.29
C ASN A 23 3.84 4.12 -6.46
N ASP A 24 3.32 4.49 -7.64
CA ASP A 24 2.69 5.79 -7.85
C ASP A 24 1.54 5.80 -6.87
N THR A 25 1.84 6.23 -5.66
CA THR A 25 0.91 6.25 -4.57
C THR A 25 -0.12 7.30 -4.95
N GLU A 26 -1.21 6.84 -5.53
CA GLU A 26 -2.29 7.67 -6.01
C GLU A 26 -3.02 8.27 -4.80
N PHE A 27 -2.43 9.32 -4.25
CA PHE A 27 -2.93 10.08 -3.11
C PHE A 27 -4.00 11.10 -3.52
N GLY A 28 -4.44 11.08 -4.79
CA GLY A 28 -5.37 12.03 -5.38
C GLY A 28 -4.81 13.45 -5.49
N ARG A 29 -3.47 13.63 -5.48
CA ARG A 29 -2.80 14.94 -5.47
C ARG A 29 -2.12 15.32 -6.79
N GLY A 30 -2.14 14.44 -7.80
CA GLY A 30 -1.43 14.64 -9.06
C GLY A 30 0.09 14.74 -8.87
N THR A 31 0.78 15.42 -9.79
CA THR A 31 2.24 15.62 -9.71
C THR A 31 2.61 16.63 -8.64
N ILE A 32 3.35 16.18 -7.63
CA ILE A 32 3.82 17.02 -6.52
C ILE A 32 5.09 17.77 -6.98
N ARG A 33 5.07 19.11 -6.92
CA ARG A 33 6.20 19.97 -7.34
C ARG A 33 7.07 20.47 -6.20
N ASP A 34 6.48 20.62 -5.01
CA ASP A 34 7.16 21.19 -3.85
C ASP A 34 7.64 20.08 -2.89
N ASN A 35 6.88 19.81 -1.83
CA ASN A 35 7.24 18.87 -0.77
C ASN A 35 6.38 17.60 -0.81
N ALA A 36 7.03 16.45 -0.97
CA ALA A 36 6.40 15.14 -0.99
C ALA A 36 5.68 14.80 0.32
N LEU A 37 6.35 14.94 1.47
CA LEU A 37 5.79 14.57 2.78
C LEU A 37 4.55 15.39 3.12
N LYS A 38 4.57 16.70 2.84
CA LYS A 38 3.41 17.58 3.03
C LYS A 38 2.21 17.13 2.20
N ALA A 39 2.45 16.73 0.95
CA ALA A 39 1.41 16.21 0.07
C ALA A 39 0.84 14.89 0.60
N VAL A 40 1.69 13.99 1.09
CA VAL A 40 1.21 12.71 1.64
C VAL A 40 0.42 12.93 2.94
N VAL A 41 0.94 13.69 3.90
CA VAL A 41 0.27 13.93 5.21
C VAL A 41 -1.12 14.51 5.04
N THR A 42 -1.33 15.35 4.02
CA THR A 42 -2.63 15.97 3.75
C THR A 42 -3.51 15.16 2.79
N SER A 43 -3.04 14.00 2.32
CA SER A 43 -3.81 13.11 1.44
C SER A 43 -4.82 12.26 2.19
N GLN A 44 -5.65 11.52 1.44
CA GLN A 44 -6.63 10.59 2.01
C GLN A 44 -6.00 9.46 2.84
N LEU A 45 -4.72 9.14 2.59
CA LEU A 45 -4.02 8.07 3.30
C LEU A 45 -3.96 8.34 4.81
N PHE A 46 -3.62 9.57 5.19
CA PHE A 46 -3.37 9.96 6.58
C PHE A 46 -4.53 10.70 7.24
N ARG A 47 -5.77 10.44 6.81
CA ARG A 47 -6.95 11.00 7.48
C ARG A 47 -7.17 10.37 8.85
N SER A 48 -7.69 11.16 9.79
CA SER A 48 -8.17 10.65 11.07
C SER A 48 -9.29 9.63 10.86
N ARG A 49 -9.11 8.40 11.35
CA ARG A 49 -10.16 7.37 11.34
C ARG A 49 -10.93 7.42 12.66
N VAL A 50 -12.25 7.34 12.57
CA VAL A 50 -13.13 7.29 13.74
C VAL A 50 -13.72 5.89 13.83
N GLU A 51 -13.50 5.24 14.97
CA GLU A 51 -14.12 3.94 15.25
C GLU A 51 -15.55 4.11 15.72
N LYS A 52 -16.42 3.16 15.33
CA LYS A 52 -17.80 3.15 15.81
C LYS A 52 -17.81 2.69 17.26
N ALA A 53 -18.34 3.52 18.15
CA ALA A 53 -18.50 3.18 19.55
C ALA A 53 -19.38 1.93 19.74
N LYS A 54 -19.04 1.09 20.72
CA LYS A 54 -19.82 -0.13 21.04
C LYS A 54 -21.10 0.18 21.83
N LYS A 55 -21.14 1.30 22.57
CA LYS A 55 -22.28 1.74 23.38
C LYS A 55 -22.40 3.28 23.33
N GLY A 56 -23.60 3.81 23.54
CA GLY A 56 -23.86 5.25 23.61
C GLY A 56 -24.30 5.86 22.28
N LYS A 57 -23.96 7.14 22.05
CA LYS A 57 -24.36 7.86 20.83
C LYS A 57 -23.71 7.24 19.60
N GLY A 58 -24.52 6.99 18.58
CA GLY A 58 -24.03 6.43 17.31
C GLY A 58 -23.63 4.96 17.38
N SER A 59 -23.85 4.24 18.49
CA SER A 59 -23.51 2.82 18.60
C SER A 59 -24.60 1.87 18.07
N PHE A 60 -25.81 2.38 17.81
CA PHE A 60 -26.92 1.56 17.35
C PHE A 60 -26.61 0.91 15.98
N ASN A 61 -26.90 -0.39 15.87
CA ASN A 61 -26.72 -1.20 14.67
C ASN A 61 -28.02 -1.98 14.43
N ARG A 62 -28.69 -1.76 13.29
CA ARG A 62 -29.95 -2.45 12.96
C ARG A 62 -29.77 -3.97 12.82
N LYS A 63 -28.59 -4.42 12.37
CA LYS A 63 -28.23 -5.84 12.26
C LYS A 63 -26.99 -6.09 13.13
N ALA A 64 -27.13 -6.97 14.12
CA ALA A 64 -26.00 -7.44 14.91
C ALA A 64 -25.14 -8.43 14.10
N LYS A 65 -23.86 -8.57 14.45
CA LYS A 65 -22.91 -9.45 13.75
C LYS A 65 -23.38 -10.91 13.65
N HIS A 66 -24.13 -11.39 14.64
CA HIS A 66 -24.59 -12.78 14.76
C HIS A 66 -26.11 -12.90 14.86
N ALA A 67 -26.86 -12.00 14.21
CA ALA A 67 -28.32 -12.10 14.18
C ALA A 67 -28.76 -13.44 13.57
N GLY A 68 -29.55 -14.23 14.31
CA GLY A 68 -30.06 -15.53 13.87
C GLY A 68 -29.12 -16.73 14.09
N ARG A 69 -27.96 -16.55 14.76
CA ARG A 69 -27.09 -17.66 15.16
C ARG A 69 -27.27 -17.91 16.66
N GLU A 70 -27.69 -19.12 17.02
CA GLU A 70 -27.75 -19.53 18.42
C GLU A 70 -26.33 -19.58 19.01
N SER A 71 -26.21 -19.20 20.29
CA SER A 71 -24.90 -19.06 20.97
C SER A 71 -24.23 -20.41 21.26
N TYR A 72 -24.97 -21.51 21.11
CA TYR A 72 -24.48 -22.87 21.29
C TYR A 72 -24.86 -23.69 20.05
N PRO A 73 -23.96 -24.49 19.45
CA PRO A 73 -24.43 -25.64 18.70
C PRO A 73 -25.17 -26.51 19.72
N MET A 74 -26.46 -26.76 19.52
CA MET A 74 -27.11 -27.88 20.20
C MET A 74 -26.30 -29.12 19.83
N ALA A 75 -25.47 -29.59 20.77
CA ALA A 75 -24.83 -30.88 20.68
C ALA A 75 -25.96 -31.90 20.73
N ALA A 76 -26.27 -32.48 19.57
CA ALA A 76 -27.13 -33.65 19.44
C ALA A 76 -26.29 -34.93 19.62
#